data_AF-A0A4U1BH03-F1
#
_entry.id   AF-A0A4U1BH03-F1
#
_cell.length_a   1.000
_cell.length_b   1.000
_cell.length_c   1.000
_cell.angle_alpha   90.00
_cell.angle_beta   90.00
_cell.angle_gamma   90.00
#
_symmetry.space_group_name_H-M   'P 1'
#
loop_
_entity.id
_entity.type
_entity.pdbx_description
1 polymer ?
#
loop_
_entity_poly.entity_id
_entity_poly.type
_entity_poly.pdbx_seq_one_letter_code
_entity_poly.pdbx_strand_id
1 'polypeptide(L)'
;MLNSRAEAERALERAPVEAEPVLAFYYELYGEQWNDSLNRWEGISADQERPIAVEIPRAPKLEGFDIVSCSLGNQPECSLLSCSHLAERVGVNECCLLATLEQAKTLLSCGQFHGCEPGPYRIVAVYSLG
;
A
#
# COMPACT_ATOMS: atom_id res chain seq x y z
N MET A 1 -10.00 -5.23 -7.59
CA MET A 1 -8.95 -5.93 -6.82
C MET A 1 -9.17 -7.42 -7.04
N LEU A 2 -8.20 -8.12 -7.62
CA LEU A 2 -8.29 -9.56 -7.85
C LEU A 2 -7.67 -10.26 -6.65
N ASN A 3 -8.41 -11.20 -6.05
CA ASN A 3 -8.00 -11.85 -4.81
C ASN A 3 -7.42 -13.24 -5.03
N SER A 4 -7.46 -13.76 -6.26
CA SER A 4 -6.80 -15.03 -6.62
C SER A 4 -5.71 -14.82 -7.67
N ARG A 5 -4.62 -15.58 -7.51
CA ARG A 5 -3.53 -15.63 -8.48
C ARG A 5 -4.02 -16.06 -9.86
N ALA A 6 -4.87 -17.08 -9.91
CA ALA A 6 -5.41 -17.58 -11.18
C ALA A 6 -6.26 -16.54 -11.91
N GLU A 7 -6.95 -15.63 -11.20
CA GLU A 7 -7.65 -14.51 -11.83
C GLU A 7 -6.69 -13.42 -12.31
N ALA A 8 -5.64 -13.12 -11.53
CA ALA A 8 -4.60 -12.17 -11.93
C ALA A 8 -3.84 -12.66 -13.18
N GLU A 9 -3.42 -13.93 -13.19
CA GLU A 9 -2.77 -14.57 -14.33
C GLU A 9 -3.69 -14.63 -15.56
N ARG A 10 -4.97 -15.01 -15.40
CA ARG A 10 -5.95 -14.98 -16.50
C ARG A 10 -6.23 -13.57 -17.01
N ALA A 11 -6.20 -12.56 -16.14
CA ALA A 11 -6.33 -11.16 -16.55
C ALA A 11 -5.11 -10.72 -17.36
N LEU A 12 -3.92 -11.18 -16.97
CA LEU A 12 -2.67 -10.94 -17.70
C LEU A 12 -2.65 -11.63 -19.07
N GLU A 13 -3.06 -12.91 -19.14
CA GLU A 13 -3.17 -13.68 -20.38
C GLU A 13 -4.21 -13.13 -21.37
N ARG A 14 -5.26 -12.48 -20.85
CA ARG A 14 -6.31 -11.83 -21.66
C ARG A 14 -5.99 -10.40 -22.03
N ALA A 15 -4.89 -9.84 -21.53
CA ALA A 15 -4.46 -8.52 -21.95
C ALA A 15 -4.06 -8.56 -23.44
N PRO A 16 -4.52 -7.60 -24.25
CA PRO A 16 -4.22 -7.59 -25.68
C PRO A 16 -2.71 -7.53 -25.94
N VAL A 17 -2.23 -8.36 -26.87
CA VAL A 17 -0.79 -8.53 -27.21
C VAL A 17 -0.16 -7.27 -27.81
N GLU A 18 -0.97 -6.32 -28.27
CA GLU A 18 -0.53 -5.01 -28.76
C GLU A 18 -0.51 -3.91 -27.68
N ALA A 19 -0.90 -4.22 -26.44
CA ALA A 19 -0.75 -3.32 -25.30
C ALA A 19 0.69 -3.34 -24.78
N GLU A 20 1.15 -2.21 -24.24
CA GLU A 20 2.39 -2.10 -23.48
C GLU A 20 2.55 -3.25 -22.46
N PRO A 21 3.79 -3.64 -22.10
CA PRO A 21 4.03 -4.73 -21.15
C PRO A 21 3.18 -4.53 -19.89
N VAL A 22 2.30 -5.50 -19.61
CA VAL A 22 1.42 -5.42 -18.44
C VAL A 22 2.24 -5.72 -17.20
N LEU A 23 2.33 -4.72 -16.32
CA LEU A 23 2.94 -4.86 -15.01
C LEU A 23 1.87 -5.26 -14.00
N ALA A 24 2.10 -6.37 -13.31
CA ALA A 24 1.25 -6.81 -12.21
C ALA A 24 1.93 -6.49 -10.88
N PHE A 25 1.13 -6.06 -9.89
CA PHE A 25 1.61 -5.71 -8.57
C PHE A 25 0.82 -6.43 -7.49
N TYR A 26 1.51 -6.81 -6.42
CA TYR A 26 0.96 -7.38 -5.20
C TYR A 26 1.20 -6.42 -4.04
N TYR A 27 0.22 -6.29 -3.16
CA TYR A 27 0.23 -5.34 -2.05
C TYR A 27 0.01 -6.10 -0.73
N GLU A 28 0.83 -5.80 0.27
CA GLU A 28 0.73 -6.40 1.59
C GLU A 28 0.57 -5.31 2.66
N LEU A 29 -0.47 -5.44 3.48
CA LEU A 29 -0.78 -4.47 4.53
C LEU A 29 0.00 -4.78 5.81
N TYR A 30 0.65 -3.77 6.38
CA TYR A 30 1.26 -3.89 7.70
C TYR A 30 0.17 -4.04 8.78
N GLY A 31 0.41 -4.88 9.79
CA GLY A 31 -0.61 -5.26 10.79
C GLY A 31 -1.04 -4.15 11.76
N GLU A 32 -0.37 -3.01 11.75
CA GLU A 32 -0.68 -1.84 12.57
C GLU A 32 -0.99 -0.62 11.70
N GLN A 33 -1.87 0.24 12.20
CA GLN A 33 -2.18 1.55 11.63
C GLN A 33 -1.73 2.67 12.56
N TRP A 34 -1.41 3.83 11.98
CA TRP A 34 -1.17 5.05 12.74
C TRP A 34 -2.49 5.80 12.92
N ASN A 35 -2.90 5.95 14.17
CA ASN A 35 -4.01 6.81 14.55
C ASN A 35 -3.48 8.25 14.65
N ASP A 36 -3.74 9.03 13.61
CA ASP A 36 -3.31 10.43 13.49
C ASP A 36 -3.93 11.34 14.55
N SER A 37 -5.18 11.05 14.93
CA SER A 37 -5.90 11.80 15.98
C SER A 37 -5.33 11.57 17.38
N LEU A 38 -4.81 10.37 17.66
CA LEU A 38 -4.25 9.98 18.95
C LEU A 38 -2.72 9.95 18.97
N ASN A 39 -2.07 10.18 17.83
CA ASN A 39 -0.62 10.10 17.63
C ASN A 39 0.00 8.80 18.17
N ARG A 40 -0.59 7.66 17.81
CA ARG A 40 -0.10 6.34 18.26
C ARG A 40 -0.35 5.24 17.23
N TRP A 41 0.43 4.18 17.33
CA TRP A 41 0.16 2.92 16.64
C TRP A 41 -0.98 2.15 17.32
N GLU A 42 -1.82 1.52 16.52
CA GLU A 42 -2.85 0.59 16.98
C GLU A 42 -3.01 -0.57 16.00
N GLY A 43 -3.40 -1.74 16.51
CA GLY A 43 -3.64 -2.91 15.68
C GLY A 43 -4.85 -2.69 14.75
N ILE A 44 -4.77 -3.22 13.53
CA ILE A 44 -5.88 -3.16 12.59
C ILE A 44 -6.91 -4.24 12.97
N SER A 45 -8.14 -3.83 13.28
CA SER A 45 -9.25 -4.76 13.44
C SER A 45 -9.73 -5.21 12.06
N ALA A 46 -9.19 -6.33 11.57
CA ALA A 46 -9.73 -6.99 10.40
C ALA A 46 -11.09 -7.61 10.74
N ASP A 47 -12.05 -7.51 9.81
CA ASP A 47 -13.31 -8.24 9.92
C ASP A 47 -13.03 -9.76 9.81
N GLN A 48 -12.96 -10.42 10.97
CA GLN A 48 -12.64 -11.84 11.05
C GLN A 48 -13.81 -12.73 10.60
N GLU A 49 -15.00 -12.16 10.39
CA GLU A 49 -16.17 -12.93 9.97
C GLU A 49 -16.12 -13.31 8.48
N ARG A 50 -15.26 -12.66 7.69
CA ARG A 50 -15.11 -12.91 6.24
C ARG A 50 -13.64 -12.95 5.82
N PRO A 51 -12.91 -14.02 6.16
CA PRO A 51 -11.54 -14.18 5.70
C PRO A 51 -11.52 -14.29 4.17
N ILE A 52 -10.74 -13.42 3.53
CA ILE A 52 -10.44 -13.52 2.11
C ILE A 52 -9.16 -14.34 1.98
N ALA A 53 -9.25 -15.51 1.36
CA ALA A 53 -8.09 -16.35 1.05
C ALA A 53 -7.31 -15.73 -0.11
N VAL A 54 -6.28 -14.94 0.21
CA VAL A 54 -5.36 -14.38 -0.78
C VAL A 54 -4.21 -15.36 -1.01
N GLU A 55 -3.99 -15.75 -2.26
CA GLU A 55 -2.82 -16.55 -2.64
C GLU A 55 -1.59 -15.65 -2.83
N ILE A 56 -0.59 -15.81 -1.97
CA ILE A 56 0.66 -15.04 -2.05
C ILE A 56 1.43 -15.47 -3.31
N PRO A 57 1.90 -14.52 -4.14
CA PRO A 57 2.74 -14.82 -5.30
C PRO A 57 4.02 -15.56 -4.90
N ARG A 58 4.56 -16.41 -5.80
CA ARG A 58 5.74 -17.25 -5.48
C ARG A 58 7.06 -16.49 -5.42
N ALA A 59 7.22 -15.45 -6.24
CA ALA A 59 8.44 -14.68 -6.35
C ALA A 59 8.16 -13.18 -6.51
N PRO A 60 7.43 -12.55 -5.57
CA PRO A 60 7.21 -11.11 -5.62
C PRO A 60 8.53 -10.38 -5.33
N LYS A 61 8.83 -9.33 -6.11
CA LYS A 61 9.97 -8.46 -5.85
C LYS A 61 9.48 -7.22 -5.10
N LEU A 62 10.02 -6.96 -3.91
CA LEU A 62 9.69 -5.76 -3.15
C LEU A 62 10.20 -4.52 -3.90
N GLU A 63 9.30 -3.60 -4.22
CA GLU A 63 9.63 -2.31 -4.83
C GLU A 63 9.70 -1.19 -3.79
N GLY A 64 9.00 -1.32 -2.65
CA GLY A 64 9.07 -0.37 -1.55
C GLY A 64 7.79 -0.33 -0.72
N PHE A 65 7.60 0.77 0.00
CA PHE A 65 6.46 0.98 0.90
C PHE A 65 5.72 2.26 0.56
N ASP A 66 4.40 2.20 0.59
CA ASP A 66 3.51 3.36 0.50
C ASP A 66 2.78 3.58 1.82
N ILE A 67 2.27 4.79 2.02
CA ILE A 67 1.45 5.18 3.16
C ILE A 67 0.12 5.67 2.61
N VAL A 68 -0.97 5.03 3.02
CA VAL A 68 -2.32 5.30 2.52
C VAL A 68 -3.24 5.80 3.61
N SER A 69 -4.16 6.71 3.27
CA SER A 69 -5.26 7.11 4.15
C SER A 69 -6.41 6.11 4.09
N CYS A 70 -7.08 5.91 5.23
CA CYS A 70 -8.22 4.99 5.39
C CYS A 70 -9.31 5.62 6.27
N SER A 71 -9.73 6.85 5.97
CA SER A 71 -10.64 7.63 6.81
C SER A 71 -12.09 7.13 6.81
N LEU A 72 -12.51 6.50 5.72
CA LEU A 72 -13.84 5.96 5.46
C LEU A 72 -13.93 4.46 5.77
N GLY A 73 -12.96 3.93 6.54
CA GLY A 73 -12.99 2.57 7.08
C GLY A 73 -11.87 1.69 6.55
N ASN A 74 -12.22 0.55 5.95
CA ASN A 74 -11.24 -0.50 5.68
C ASN A 74 -10.57 -0.43 4.30
N GLN A 75 -10.98 0.49 3.44
CA GLN A 75 -10.43 0.63 2.09
C GLN A 75 -9.38 1.74 2.06
N PRO A 76 -8.22 1.52 1.42
CA PRO A 76 -7.28 2.60 1.15
C PRO A 76 -7.90 3.58 0.16
N GLU A 77 -7.86 4.87 0.48
CA GLU A 77 -8.42 5.94 -0.33
C GLU A 77 -7.37 6.55 -1.25
N CYS A 78 -6.28 7.05 -0.67
CA CYS A 78 -5.23 7.72 -1.41
C CYS A 78 -3.85 7.41 -0.84
N SER A 79 -2.84 7.47 -1.70
CA SER A 79 -1.42 7.47 -1.30
C SER A 79 -1.05 8.86 -0.79
N LEU A 80 -0.62 8.97 0.46
CA LEU A 80 -0.15 10.23 1.03
C LEU A 80 1.15 10.71 0.40
N LEU A 81 1.99 9.78 -0.07
CA LEU A 81 3.23 10.12 -0.77
C LEU A 81 2.94 10.86 -2.08
N SER A 82 1.93 10.39 -2.82
CA SER A 82 1.55 10.98 -4.11
C SER A 82 0.63 12.19 -3.97
N CYS A 83 -0.46 12.06 -3.20
CA CYS A 83 -1.53 13.08 -3.15
C CYS A 83 -1.14 14.32 -2.36
N SER A 84 -0.24 14.20 -1.38
CA SER A 84 0.19 15.33 -0.54
C SER A 84 1.50 15.97 -1.02
N HIS A 85 1.98 15.62 -2.22
CA HIS A 85 3.30 15.99 -2.74
C HIS A 85 4.47 15.66 -1.78
N LEU A 86 4.26 14.71 -0.86
CA LEU A 86 5.25 14.39 0.16
C LEU A 86 6.45 13.65 -0.44
N ALA A 87 6.24 12.91 -1.53
CA ALA A 87 7.30 12.29 -2.33
C ALA A 87 8.38 13.29 -2.78
N GLU A 88 8.07 14.58 -2.94
CA GLU A 88 9.06 15.61 -3.30
C GLU A 88 9.96 16.00 -2.12
N ARG A 89 9.57 15.68 -0.88
CA ARG A 89 10.20 16.13 0.37
C ARG A 89 10.88 15.00 1.13
N VAL A 90 10.56 13.75 0.82
CA VAL A 90 11.11 12.56 1.47
C VAL A 90 11.83 11.70 0.44
N GLY A 91 12.87 10.99 0.86
CA GLY A 91 13.63 10.12 -0.03
C GLY A 91 12.79 8.93 -0.49
N VAL A 92 12.24 9.01 -1.71
CA VAL A 92 11.49 7.95 -2.39
C VAL A 92 12.24 7.45 -3.63
N ASN A 93 11.85 6.28 -4.14
CA ASN A 93 12.33 5.78 -5.43
C ASN A 93 11.55 6.37 -6.63
N GLU A 94 11.86 5.93 -7.84
CA GLU A 94 11.19 6.36 -9.08
C GLU A 94 9.68 6.05 -9.13
N CYS A 95 9.23 5.09 -8.32
CA CYS A 95 7.81 4.75 -8.15
C CYS A 95 7.13 5.55 -7.03
N CYS A 96 7.80 6.57 -6.46
CA CYS A 96 7.33 7.32 -5.29
C CYS A 96 7.14 6.48 -4.03
N LEU A 97 7.88 5.38 -3.88
CA LEU A 97 7.83 4.50 -2.72
C LEU A 97 9.01 4.74 -1.76
N LEU A 98 8.75 4.54 -0.47
CA LEU A 98 9.78 4.55 0.57
C LEU A 98 10.59 3.26 0.53
N ALA A 99 11.88 3.35 0.84
CA ALA A 99 12.79 2.21 0.72
C ALA A 99 12.59 1.15 1.81
N THR A 100 12.12 1.56 3.00
CA THR A 100 12.02 0.68 4.17
C THR A 100 10.77 0.92 5.00
N LEU A 101 10.29 -0.12 5.67
CA LEU A 101 9.19 -0.04 6.64
C LEU A 101 9.49 0.96 7.77
N GLU A 102 10.72 0.94 8.29
CA GLU A 102 11.11 1.84 9.39
C GLU A 102 11.09 3.31 8.98
N GLN A 103 11.43 3.61 7.72
CA GLN A 103 11.28 4.96 7.17
C GLN A 103 9.82 5.39 7.17
N ALA A 104 8.90 4.53 6.72
CA ALA A 104 7.46 4.81 6.72
C ALA A 104 6.93 5.05 8.14
N LYS A 105 7.33 4.19 9.10
CA LYS A 105 6.93 4.33 10.51
C LYS A 105 7.44 5.62 11.14
N THR A 106 8.68 5.99 10.83
CA THR A 106 9.29 7.23 11.31
C THR A 106 8.55 8.44 10.77
N LEU A 107 8.26 8.49 9.46
CA LEU A 107 7.54 9.61 8.86
C LEU A 107 6.17 9.83 9.50
N LEU A 108 5.43 8.75 9.78
CA LEU A 108 4.14 8.80 10.44
C LEU A 108 4.24 9.35 11.88
N SER A 109 5.27 8.92 12.61
CA SER A 109 5.48 9.32 14.01
C SER A 109 6.06 10.73 14.15
N CYS A 110 6.72 11.27 13.12
CA CYS A 110 7.34 12.60 13.13
C CYS A 110 6.38 13.75 12.77
N GLY A 111 5.09 13.48 12.55
CA GLY A 111 4.09 14.51 12.28
C GLY A 111 4.22 15.18 10.90
N GLN A 112 4.96 14.58 9.97
CA GLN A 112 5.15 15.13 8.61
C GLN A 112 3.85 15.17 7.79
N PHE A 113 2.82 14.43 8.20
CA PHE A 113 1.52 14.35 7.55
C PHE A 113 0.48 15.33 8.12
N HIS A 114 0.91 16.34 8.91
CA HIS A 114 -0.01 17.32 9.47
C HIS A 114 -0.64 18.18 8.35
N GLY A 115 -1.98 18.20 8.29
CA GLY A 115 -2.73 18.90 7.25
C GLY A 115 -2.85 18.15 5.91
N CYS A 116 -2.47 16.86 5.89
CA CYS A 116 -2.78 15.94 4.78
C CYS A 116 -4.21 15.37 4.93
N GLU A 117 -4.57 14.46 4.02
CA GLU A 117 -5.83 13.70 4.09
C GLU A 117 -6.01 13.02 5.45
N PRO A 118 -7.25 12.92 5.98
CA PRO A 118 -7.50 12.38 7.32
C PRO A 118 -7.10 10.91 7.45
N GLY A 119 -6.61 10.53 8.64
CA GLY A 119 -6.29 9.14 8.97
C GLY A 119 -7.51 8.28 9.35
N PRO A 120 -7.28 7.05 9.83
CA PRO A 120 -5.98 6.46 10.16
C PRO A 120 -5.11 6.19 8.93
N TYR A 121 -3.80 6.15 9.14
CA TYR A 121 -2.83 5.87 8.07
C TYR A 121 -2.33 4.43 8.15
N ARG A 122 -2.19 3.78 7.01
CA ARG A 122 -1.72 2.40 6.89
C ARG A 122 -0.50 2.31 6.00
N ILE A 123 0.42 1.41 6.35
CA ILE A 123 1.60 1.14 5.53
C ILE A 123 1.31 -0.09 4.66
N VAL A 124 1.63 0.03 3.37
CA VAL A 124 1.48 -1.07 2.40
C VAL A 124 2.83 -1.33 1.75
N ALA A 125 3.30 -2.58 1.80
CA ALA A 125 4.43 -3.04 1.01
C ALA A 125 3.95 -3.31 -0.42
N VAL A 126 4.68 -2.78 -1.40
CA VAL A 126 4.36 -2.88 -2.83
C VAL A 126 5.38 -3.80 -3.49
N TYR A 127 4.87 -4.81 -4.17
CA TYR A 127 5.69 -5.79 -4.87
C TYR A 127 5.35 -5.83 -6.35
N SER A 128 6.34 -5.92 -7.22
CA SER A 128 6.14 -6.24 -8.63
C SER A 128 6.14 -7.75 -8.84
N LEU A 129 5.37 -8.19 -9.83
CA LEU A 129 5.32 -9.56 -10.30
C LEU A 129 5.94 -9.58 -11.71
N GLY A 130 7.05 -10.32 -11.85
CA GLY A 130 7.79 -10.47 -13.10
C GLY A 130 7.25 -11.58 -14.00
#